data_AF-A0A3M1WBW2-F1
#
_entry.id   AF-A0A3M1WBW2-F1
#
_cell.length_a   1.000
_cell.length_b   1.000
_cell.length_c   1.000
_cell.angle_alpha   90.00
_cell.angle_beta   90.00
_cell.angle_gamma   90.00
#
_symmetry.space_group_name_H-M   'P 1'
#
loop_
_entity.id
_entity.type
_entity.pdbx_description
1 polymer ?
#
loop_
_entity_poly.entity_id
_entity_poly.type
_entity_poly.pdbx_seq_one_letter_code
_entity_poly.pdbx_strand_id
1 'polypeptide(L)'
;MDVNVLDYIDREIRESSERALFVEGLAGLDRLAGWLGRGPRRFADLPAAQRIAILKMVEAGTLPVTAWPSGSAPLFFRQLRRRIVEGYFSSPLVWKFIGYGGRSQFIGYPDFNHWPQR
;
A
#
# COMPACT_ATOMS: atom_id res chain seq x y z
N MET A 1 3.84 -11.20 14.00
CA MET A 1 3.19 -10.14 14.80
C MET A 1 2.70 -9.12 13.79
N ASP A 2 1.57 -9.43 13.13
CA ASP A 2 1.02 -8.60 12.06
C ASP A 2 0.44 -7.34 12.67
N VAL A 3 1.02 -6.21 12.30
CA VAL A 3 0.56 -4.91 12.76
C VAL A 3 -0.76 -4.63 12.07
N ASN A 4 -1.71 -4.12 12.85
CA ASN A 4 -3.10 -3.82 12.51
C ASN A 4 -3.29 -2.69 11.45
N VAL A 5 -2.30 -2.52 10.57
CA VAL A 5 -2.24 -1.53 9.49
C VAL A 5 -3.30 -1.85 8.44
N LEU A 6 -3.55 -3.14 8.19
CA LEU A 6 -4.59 -3.56 7.25
C LEU A 6 -5.99 -3.16 7.75
N ASP A 7 -6.33 -3.38 9.02
CA ASP A 7 -7.63 -2.97 9.55
C ASP A 7 -7.76 -1.45 9.64
N TYR A 8 -6.66 -0.73 9.91
CA TYR A 8 -6.65 0.73 9.88
C TYR A 8 -6.99 1.26 8.47
N ILE A 9 -6.31 0.73 7.46
CA ILE A 9 -6.51 1.13 6.06
C ILE A 9 -7.90 0.71 5.58
N ASP A 10 -8.38 -0.50 5.92
CA ASP A 10 -9.72 -0.96 5.52
C ASP A 10 -10.82 -0.09 6.15
N ARG A 11 -10.69 0.24 7.43
CA ARG A 11 -11.62 1.14 8.13
C ARG A 11 -11.64 2.54 7.50
N GLU A 12 -10.46 3.14 7.28
CA GLU A 12 -10.38 4.47 6.66
C GLU A 12 -10.96 4.49 5.24
N ILE A 13 -10.68 3.48 4.43
CA ILE A 13 -11.17 3.42 3.04
C ILE A 13 -12.69 3.22 3.02
N ARG A 14 -13.25 2.42 3.94
CA ARG A 14 -14.68 2.14 3.99
C ARG A 14 -15.52 3.39 4.26
N GLU A 15 -15.00 4.30 5.09
CA GLU A 15 -15.66 5.54 5.51
C GLU A 15 -15.30 6.74 4.62
N SER A 16 -14.36 6.58 3.69
CA SER A 16 -13.86 7.66 2.83
C SER A 16 -14.73 7.86 1.58
N SER A 17 -14.86 9.13 1.15
CA SER A 17 -15.39 9.49 -0.17
C SER A 17 -14.57 8.91 -1.32
N GLU A 18 -13.35 8.45 -1.04
CA GLU A 18 -12.43 7.82 -2.00
C GLU A 18 -12.73 6.32 -2.22
N ARG A 19 -13.70 5.72 -1.51
CA ARG A 19 -14.02 4.28 -1.61
C ARG A 19 -14.22 3.80 -3.05
N ALA A 20 -14.96 4.58 -3.85
CA ALA A 20 -15.22 4.23 -5.25
C ALA A 20 -13.92 4.12 -6.07
N LEU A 21 -12.97 5.04 -5.86
CA LEU A 21 -11.65 5.03 -6.50
C LEU A 21 -10.86 3.76 -6.13
N PHE A 22 -10.93 3.32 -4.87
CA PHE A 22 -10.26 2.11 -4.41
C PHE A 22 -10.90 0.83 -4.95
N VAL A 23 -12.23 0.73 -4.95
CA VAL A 23 -12.95 -0.42 -5.52
C VAL A 23 -12.66 -0.54 -7.01
N GLU A 24 -12.75 0.56 -7.75
CA GLU A 24 -12.43 0.59 -9.18
C GLU A 24 -10.96 0.23 -9.42
N GLY A 25 -10.05 0.78 -8.61
CA GLY A 25 -8.62 0.56 -8.79
C GLY A 25 -8.15 -0.85 -8.48
N LEU A 26 -8.69 -1.49 -7.43
CA LEU A 26 -8.41 -2.90 -7.14
C LEU A 26 -8.93 -3.81 -8.26
N ALA A 27 -10.14 -3.55 -8.76
CA ALA A 27 -10.67 -4.27 -9.92
C ALA A 27 -9.86 -4.00 -11.20
N GLY A 28 -9.27 -2.81 -11.34
CA GLY A 28 -8.36 -2.45 -12.44
C GLY A 28 -7.05 -3.24 -12.40
N LEU A 29 -6.48 -3.44 -11.20
CA LEU A 29 -5.28 -4.27 -11.02
C LEU A 29 -5.52 -5.72 -11.44
N ASP A 30 -6.66 -6.31 -11.07
CA ASP A 30 -7.01 -7.67 -11.48
C ASP A 30 -7.23 -7.79 -13.00
N ARG A 31 -7.84 -6.77 -13.62
CA ARG A 31 -7.95 -6.70 -15.10
C ARG A 31 -6.60 -6.63 -15.79
N LEU A 32 -5.66 -5.82 -15.26
CA LEU A 32 -4.29 -5.72 -15.78
C LEU A 32 -3.51 -7.03 -15.58
N ALA A 33 -3.67 -7.67 -14.43
CA ALA A 33 -3.10 -8.98 -14.16
C ALA A 33 -3.59 -10.01 -15.17
N GLY A 34 -4.89 -10.00 -15.48
CA GLY A 34 -5.45 -10.90 -16.47
C GLY A 34 -5.01 -10.60 -17.91
N TRP A 35 -4.88 -9.34 -18.26
CA TRP A 35 -4.40 -8.90 -19.58
C TRP A 35 -2.95 -9.33 -19.83
N LEU A 36 -2.05 -9.13 -18.85
CA LEU A 36 -0.64 -9.57 -18.94
C LEU A 36 -0.52 -11.10 -18.89
N GLY A 37 -1.34 -11.74 -18.07
CA GLY A 37 -1.33 -13.20 -17.85
C GLY A 37 -2.03 -14.01 -18.95
N ARG A 38 -2.64 -13.36 -19.96
CA ARG A 38 -3.47 -13.97 -21.01
C ARG A 38 -4.60 -14.86 -20.46
N GLY A 39 -5.26 -14.41 -19.38
CA GLY A 39 -6.36 -15.14 -18.75
C GLY A 39 -6.66 -14.59 -17.37
N PRO A 40 -7.83 -14.88 -16.78
CA PRO A 40 -8.23 -14.31 -15.49
C PRO A 40 -7.24 -14.69 -14.38
N ARG A 41 -6.64 -13.67 -13.76
CA ARG A 41 -5.76 -13.80 -12.57
C ARG A 41 -5.99 -12.63 -11.64
N ARG A 42 -5.82 -12.86 -10.35
CA ARG A 42 -5.76 -11.79 -9.37
C ARG A 42 -4.36 -11.21 -9.33
N PHE A 43 -4.27 -9.91 -9.09
CA PHE A 43 -3.00 -9.22 -8.90
C PHE A 43 -2.18 -9.83 -7.76
N ALA A 44 -2.84 -10.22 -6.66
CA ALA A 44 -2.21 -10.79 -5.48
C ALA A 44 -1.47 -12.12 -5.76
N ASP A 45 -1.92 -12.88 -6.74
CA ASP A 45 -1.39 -14.20 -7.08
C ASP A 45 -0.16 -14.11 -8.01
N LEU A 46 0.20 -12.91 -8.46
CA LEU A 46 1.32 -12.72 -9.39
C LEU A 46 2.69 -12.76 -8.68
N PRO A 47 3.74 -13.22 -9.37
CA PRO A 47 5.12 -13.05 -8.93
C PRO A 47 5.44 -11.59 -8.60
N ALA A 48 6.29 -11.36 -7.59
CA ALA A 48 6.62 -10.00 -7.12
C ALA A 48 7.11 -9.08 -8.26
N ALA A 49 7.94 -9.59 -9.17
CA ALA A 49 8.41 -8.84 -10.33
C ALA A 49 7.26 -8.36 -11.24
N GLN A 50 6.24 -9.19 -11.46
CA GLN A 50 5.07 -8.83 -12.28
C GLN A 50 4.17 -7.83 -11.56
N ARG A 51 3.99 -7.99 -10.24
CA ARG A 51 3.26 -7.00 -9.42
C ARG A 51 3.91 -5.63 -9.48
N ILE A 52 5.24 -5.56 -9.38
CA ILE A 52 6.00 -4.30 -9.49
C ILE A 52 5.83 -3.68 -10.89
N ALA A 53 5.91 -4.48 -11.95
CA ALA A 53 5.73 -3.99 -13.32
C ALA A 53 4.35 -3.37 -13.53
N ILE A 54 3.28 -4.03 -13.05
CA ILE A 54 1.91 -3.49 -13.10
C ILE A 54 1.83 -2.17 -12.34
N LEU A 55 2.33 -2.11 -11.09
CA LEU A 55 2.28 -0.90 -10.29
C LEU A 55 3.00 0.29 -10.96
N LYS A 56 4.14 0.05 -11.61
CA LYS A 56 4.84 1.08 -12.39
C LYS A 56 4.03 1.56 -13.59
N MET A 57 3.32 0.67 -14.28
CA MET A 57 2.45 1.06 -15.39
C MET A 57 1.26 1.90 -14.92
N VAL A 58 0.67 1.56 -13.76
CA VAL A 58 -0.42 2.31 -13.14
C VAL A 58 0.06 3.70 -12.69
N GLU A 59 1.24 3.79 -12.09
CA GLU A 59 1.88 5.05 -11.72
C GLU A 59 2.11 5.96 -12.94
N ALA A 60 2.63 5.40 -14.03
CA ALA A 60 2.87 6.12 -15.27
C ALA A 60 1.59 6.47 -16.05
N GLY A 61 0.46 5.85 -15.73
CA GLY A 61 -0.80 5.99 -16.47
C GLY A 61 -0.73 5.45 -17.90
N THR A 62 0.31 4.67 -18.24
CA THR A 62 0.49 4.08 -19.57
C THR A 62 -0.23 2.73 -19.62
N LEU A 63 -1.55 2.79 -19.61
CA LEU A 63 -2.42 1.61 -19.50
C LEU A 63 -3.30 1.46 -20.75
N PRO A 64 -3.65 0.22 -21.13
CA PRO A 64 -4.73 0.00 -22.08
C PRO A 64 -6.03 0.60 -21.54
N VAL A 65 -6.74 1.40 -22.35
CA VAL A 65 -8.05 1.98 -21.99
C VAL A 65 -9.08 0.89 -21.62
N THR A 66 -8.93 -0.30 -22.20
CA THR A 66 -9.76 -1.48 -21.90
C THR A 66 -9.54 -2.04 -20.49
N ALA A 67 -8.37 -1.80 -19.90
CA ALA A 67 -8.04 -2.27 -18.55
C ALA A 67 -8.48 -1.27 -17.48
N TRP A 68 -8.45 0.04 -17.77
CA TRP A 68 -8.71 1.09 -16.80
C TRP A 68 -9.33 2.34 -17.45
N PRO A 69 -10.45 2.88 -16.91
CA PRO A 69 -10.99 4.15 -17.35
C PRO A 69 -9.93 5.27 -17.30
N SER A 70 -9.91 6.13 -18.31
CA SER A 70 -8.83 7.12 -18.49
C SER A 70 -8.68 8.06 -17.29
N GLY A 71 -7.46 8.18 -16.76
CA GLY A 71 -7.09 9.17 -15.73
C GLY A 71 -7.27 8.75 -14.27
N SER A 72 -8.08 7.72 -13.97
CA SER A 72 -8.30 7.27 -12.59
C SER A 72 -7.14 6.41 -12.04
N ALA A 73 -6.36 5.75 -12.90
CA ALA A 73 -5.23 4.90 -12.50
C ALA A 73 -4.10 5.65 -11.76
N PRO A 74 -3.52 6.73 -12.31
CA PRO A 74 -2.49 7.48 -11.58
C PRO A 74 -3.01 8.12 -10.30
N LEU A 75 -4.29 8.53 -10.29
CA LEU A 75 -4.93 9.07 -9.10
C LEU A 75 -5.05 8.01 -8.00
N PHE A 76 -5.58 6.82 -8.35
CA PHE A 76 -5.64 5.67 -7.46
C PHE A 76 -4.26 5.33 -6.88
N PHE A 77 -3.22 5.25 -7.71
CA PHE A 77 -1.87 4.92 -7.24
C PHE A 77 -1.34 5.96 -6.25
N ARG A 78 -1.54 7.25 -6.52
CA ARG A 78 -1.14 8.32 -5.59
C ARG A 78 -1.85 8.21 -4.25
N GLN A 79 -3.16 7.97 -4.25
CA GLN A 79 -3.93 7.83 -3.00
C GLN A 79 -3.54 6.56 -2.24
N LEU A 80 -3.37 5.43 -2.93
CA LEU A 80 -2.90 4.18 -2.34
C LEU A 80 -1.54 4.37 -1.67
N ARG A 81 -0.58 4.99 -2.38
CA ARG A 81 0.76 5.28 -1.83
C ARG A 81 0.68 6.18 -0.60
N ARG A 82 -0.13 7.25 -0.67
CA ARG A 82 -0.34 8.16 0.47
C ARG A 82 -0.87 7.39 1.69
N ARG A 83 -1.92 6.59 1.54
CA ARG A 83 -2.54 5.82 2.63
C ARG A 83 -1.60 4.79 3.25
N ILE A 84 -0.79 4.11 2.43
CA ILE A 84 0.21 3.16 2.93
C ILE A 84 1.27 3.89 3.76
N VAL A 85 1.78 5.03 3.27
CA VAL A 85 2.77 5.83 3.98
C VAL A 85 2.19 6.38 5.27
N GLU A 86 0.99 6.97 5.23
CA GLU A 86 0.27 7.47 6.42
C GLU A 86 0.05 6.35 7.43
N GLY A 87 -0.47 5.19 7.01
CA GLY A 87 -0.68 4.04 7.88
C GLY A 87 0.62 3.48 8.48
N TYR A 88 1.68 3.40 7.67
CA TYR A 88 3.00 2.95 8.11
C TYR A 88 3.58 3.90 9.17
N PHE A 89 3.59 5.21 8.89
CA PHE A 89 4.09 6.23 9.83
C PHE A 89 3.11 6.62 10.93
N SER A 90 1.91 6.03 11.00
CA SER A 90 1.01 6.18 12.14
C SER A 90 1.16 5.05 13.16
N SER A 91 1.99 4.04 12.87
CA SER A 91 2.19 2.90 13.75
C SER A 91 3.24 3.18 14.83
N PRO A 92 2.90 3.03 16.13
CA PRO A 92 3.86 3.14 17.22
C PRO A 92 5.01 2.13 17.14
N LEU A 93 4.80 0.98 16.47
CA LEU A 93 5.86 0.01 16.23
C LEU A 93 6.86 0.52 15.20
N VAL A 94 6.38 1.12 14.11
CA VAL A 94 7.24 1.77 13.11
C VAL A 94 8.02 2.91 13.75
N TRP A 95 7.40 3.71 14.62
CA TRP A 95 8.11 4.75 15.38
C TRP A 95 9.30 4.22 16.18
N LYS A 96 9.14 3.05 16.82
CA LYS A 96 10.26 2.37 17.51
C LYS A 96 11.35 1.94 16.53
N PHE A 97 10.97 1.36 15.39
CA PHE A 97 11.93 0.92 14.36
C PHE A 97 12.74 2.05 13.73
N ILE A 98 12.12 3.24 13.56
CA ILE A 98 12.79 4.40 12.95
C ILE A 98 13.39 5.36 14.00
N GLY A 99 13.35 5.01 15.29
CA GLY A 99 13.89 5.83 16.38
C GLY A 99 13.12 7.13 16.65
N TYR A 100 11.84 7.22 16.26
CA TYR A 100 11.02 8.42 16.46
C TYR A 100 10.43 8.46 17.88
N GLY A 101 10.96 9.35 18.72
CA GLY A 101 10.48 9.61 20.08
C GLY A 101 9.22 10.48 20.10
N GLY A 102 8.04 9.86 19.94
CA GLY A 102 6.76 10.56 20.11
C GLY A 102 6.54 11.11 21.53
N ARG A 103 5.48 11.92 21.73
CA ARG A 103 5.20 12.59 23.01
C ARG A 103 5.19 11.60 24.19
N SER A 104 6.15 11.80 25.10
CA SER A 104 6.21 11.24 26.45
C SER A 104 5.97 9.72 26.51
N GLN A 105 6.88 8.94 25.92
CA GLN A 105 7.00 7.53 26.31
C GLN A 105 7.83 7.49 27.59
N PHE A 106 7.14 7.39 28.74
CA PHE A 106 7.76 7.22 30.04
C PHE A 106 8.66 5.97 30.02
N ILE A 107 9.97 6.21 30.15
CA ILE A 107 11.02 5.29 30.61
C ILE A 107 11.32 4.09 29.69
N GLY A 108 12.46 4.20 28.96
CA GLY A 108 13.41 3.10 28.81
C GLY A 108 13.22 2.15 27.62
N TYR A 109 13.48 2.60 26.39
CA TYR A 109 13.77 1.67 25.30
C TYR A 109 15.16 1.91 24.67
N PRO A 110 16.04 0.90 24.66
CA PRO A 110 17.26 0.87 23.85
C PRO A 110 16.95 0.63 22.36
N ASP A 111 17.89 1.03 21.49
CA ASP A 111 17.98 0.57 20.10
C ASP A 111 18.21 -0.95 20.07
N PHE A 112 17.37 -1.72 19.36
CA PHE A 112 17.42 -3.19 19.33
C PHE A 112 18.17 -3.78 18.13
N ASN A 113 18.68 -2.97 17.20
CA ASN A 113 19.65 -3.46 16.22
C ASN A 113 21.07 -3.51 16.80
N HIS A 114 21.29 -2.82 17.92
CA HIS A 114 22.57 -2.77 18.62
C HIS A 114 22.36 -3.04 20.11
N TRP A 115 22.47 -4.31 20.50
CA TRP A 115 22.68 -4.59 21.92
C TRP A 115 24.04 -4.05 22.35
N PRO A 116 24.14 -3.22 23.40
CA PRO A 116 25.43 -2.87 23.98
C PRO A 116 26.04 -4.15 24.57
N GLN A 117 27.06 -4.70 23.94
CA GLN A 117 27.86 -5.79 24.50
C GLN A 117 28.57 -5.24 25.75
N ARG A 118 28.20 -5.74 26.93
CA ARG A 118 28.91 -5.47 28.19
C ARG A 118 29.99 -6.52 28.39
#